data_AF-A0A661V178-F1
#
_entry.id   AF-A0A661V178-F1
#
_cell.length_a   1.000
_cell.length_b   1.000
_cell.length_c   1.000
_cell.angle_alpha   90.00
_cell.angle_beta   90.00
_cell.angle_gamma   90.00
#
_symmetry.space_group_name_H-M   'P 1'
#
loop_
_entity.id
_entity.type
_entity.pdbx_description
1 polymer ?
#
loop_
_entity_poly.entity_id
_entity_poly.type
_entity_poly.pdbx_seq_one_letter_code
_entity_poly.pdbx_strand_id
1 'polypeptide(L)'
;MSNPHRVDLIPAPPVQTRIYPVLIAVGFLIVTAALIIGIALATTAADVFDATKAARDGALPGSSLLADQSDLAAIPLWVQPFTFLGISILVAGIFTVFWGLLRSLREARGAALVEAVPLLLQQSANAPKGGE
;
A
#
# COMPACT_ATOMS: atom_id res chain seq x y z
N MET A 1 -34.06 18.67 -25.98
CA MET A 1 -34.04 19.03 -24.55
C MET A 1 -32.76 18.44 -23.96
N SER A 2 -31.76 19.29 -23.69
CA SER A 2 -30.44 18.88 -23.20
C SER A 2 -30.57 18.35 -21.77
N ASN A 3 -30.24 17.08 -21.58
CA ASN A 3 -30.23 16.44 -20.26
C ASN A 3 -29.17 17.15 -19.42
N PRO A 4 -29.51 17.86 -18.33
CA PRO A 4 -28.49 18.47 -17.49
C PRO A 4 -27.68 17.33 -16.89
N HIS A 5 -26.38 17.28 -17.20
CA HIS A 5 -25.43 16.39 -16.54
C HIS A 5 -25.49 16.67 -15.03
N ARG A 6 -26.28 15.88 -14.28
CA ARG A 6 -26.43 16.00 -12.83
C ARG A 6 -25.14 15.52 -12.16
N VAL A 7 -24.25 16.48 -11.92
CA VAL A 7 -23.03 16.34 -11.11
C VAL A 7 -23.35 16.00 -9.65
N ASP A 8 -24.62 16.11 -9.27
CA ASP A 8 -25.16 15.86 -7.92
C ASP A 8 -25.17 14.36 -7.53
N LEU A 9 -24.91 13.46 -8.48
CA LEU A 9 -24.80 12.01 -8.25
C LEU A 9 -23.38 11.55 -7.94
N ILE A 10 -22.46 12.47 -7.63
CA ILE A 10 -21.10 12.16 -7.17
C ILE A 10 -21.14 12.07 -5.64
N PRO A 11 -21.19 10.86 -5.05
CA PRO A 11 -21.04 10.71 -3.61
C PRO A 11 -19.75 11.38 -3.15
N ALA A 12 -19.80 12.03 -1.97
CA ALA A 12 -18.66 12.70 -1.36
C ALA A 12 -17.39 11.81 -1.45
N PRO A 13 -16.22 12.38 -1.77
CA PRO A 13 -15.02 11.59 -2.02
C PRO A 13 -14.82 10.65 -0.83
N PRO A 14 -14.78 9.33 -1.06
CA PRO A 14 -14.76 8.38 0.02
C PRO A 14 -13.56 8.69 0.91
N VAL A 15 -13.72 8.60 2.24
CA VAL A 15 -12.61 8.79 3.21
C VAL A 15 -11.38 7.96 2.80
N GLN A 16 -11.64 6.85 2.12
CA GLN A 16 -10.69 5.97 1.45
C GLN A 16 -9.68 6.68 0.54
N THR A 17 -10.08 7.72 -0.20
CA THR A 17 -9.21 8.50 -1.09
C THR A 17 -8.07 9.17 -0.32
N ARG A 18 -8.25 9.39 0.98
CA ARG A 18 -7.23 9.99 1.86
C ARG A 18 -6.34 8.95 2.54
N ILE A 19 -6.85 7.74 2.77
CA ILE A 19 -6.17 6.70 3.57
C ILE A 19 -5.21 5.87 2.71
N TYR A 20 -5.62 5.44 1.51
CA TYR A 20 -4.78 4.59 0.67
C TYR A 20 -3.43 5.23 0.28
N PRO A 21 -3.33 6.53 -0.09
CA PRO A 21 -2.04 7.09 -0.50
C PRO A 21 -1.10 7.22 0.71
N VAL A 22 -1.64 7.46 1.90
CA VAL A 22 -0.86 7.53 3.15
C VAL A 22 -0.31 6.16 3.51
N LEU A 23 -1.12 5.10 3.46
CA LEU A 23 -0.65 3.73 3.72
C LEU A 23 0.45 3.33 2.75
N ILE A 24 0.26 3.59 1.45
CA ILE A 24 1.28 3.27 0.44
C ILE A 24 2.56 4.09 0.67
N ALA A 25 2.44 5.39 0.92
CA ALA A 25 3.59 6.27 1.16
C ALA A 25 4.38 5.85 2.40
N VAL A 26 3.70 5.55 3.52
CA VAL A 26 4.35 5.11 4.77
C VAL A 26 5.02 3.74 4.58
N GLY A 27 4.33 2.78 3.96
CA GLY A 27 4.91 1.47 3.68
C GLY A 27 6.13 1.56 2.76
N PHE A 28 6.07 2.39 1.72
CA PHE A 28 7.19 2.62 0.81
C PHE A 28 8.37 3.33 1.48
N LEU A 29 8.09 4.31 2.35
CA LEU A 29 9.11 5.00 3.13
C LEU A 29 9.85 4.02 4.03
N ILE A 30 9.11 3.15 4.75
CA ILE A 30 9.69 2.13 5.64
C ILE A 30 10.62 1.18 4.87
N VAL A 31 10.17 0.65 3.74
CA VAL A 31 10.99 -0.24 2.90
C VAL A 31 12.22 0.49 2.36
N THR A 32 12.07 1.74 1.94
CA THR A 32 13.19 2.56 1.47
C THR A 32 14.21 2.83 2.57
N ALA A 33 13.75 3.13 3.80
CA ALA A 33 14.63 3.32 4.94
C ALA A 33 15.39 2.04 5.30
N ALA A 34 14.71 0.89 5.28
CA ALA A 34 15.36 -0.41 5.49
C ALA A 34 16.43 -0.72 4.43
N LEU A 35 16.16 -0.35 3.17
CA LEU A 35 17.14 -0.49 2.09
C LEU A 35 18.38 0.39 2.32
N ILE A 36 18.21 1.65 2.73
CA ILE A 36 19.33 2.57 3.03
C ILE A 36 20.19 1.99 4.17
N ILE A 37 19.56 1.50 5.23
CA ILE A 37 20.27 0.85 6.35
C ILE A 37 21.02 -0.40 5.87
N GLY A 38 20.41 -1.20 5.00
CA GLY A 38 21.06 -2.37 4.41
C GLY A 38 22.29 -2.02 3.57
N ILE A 39 22.25 -0.93 2.79
CA ILE A 39 23.40 -0.43 2.02
C ILE A 39 24.53 -0.01 2.97
N ALA A 40 24.23 0.75 4.02
CA ALA A 40 25.23 1.16 5.01
C ALA A 40 25.86 -0.04 5.72
N LEU A 41 25.06 -1.05 6.06
CA LEU A 41 25.58 -2.30 6.63
C LEU A 41 26.48 -3.06 5.66
N ALA A 42 26.13 -3.06 4.37
CA ALA A 42 26.95 -3.72 3.36
C ALA A 42 28.33 -3.05 3.22
N THR A 43 28.40 -1.71 3.31
CA THR A 43 29.69 -0.99 3.31
C THR A 43 30.51 -1.31 4.55
N THR A 44 29.90 -1.28 5.74
CA THR A 44 30.59 -1.64 7.00
C THR A 44 31.05 -3.10 6.99
N ALA A 45 30.23 -4.00 6.44
CA ALA A 45 30.61 -5.40 6.29
C ALA A 45 31.83 -5.55 5.38
N ALA A 46 31.88 -4.84 4.24
CA ALA A 46 33.04 -4.87 3.36
C ALA A 46 34.32 -4.47 4.11
N ASP A 47 34.28 -3.38 4.89
CA ASP A 47 35.43 -2.88 5.66
C ASP A 47 35.85 -3.87 6.76
N VAL A 48 34.90 -4.45 7.49
CA VAL A 48 35.17 -5.45 8.54
C VAL A 48 35.74 -6.74 7.96
N PHE A 49 35.22 -7.19 6.82
CA PHE A 49 35.66 -8.44 6.18
C PHE A 49 36.95 -8.30 5.37
N ASP A 50 37.41 -7.07 5.08
CA ASP A 50 38.73 -6.80 4.52
C ASP A 50 39.86 -7.03 5.56
N ALA A 51 39.58 -6.77 6.84
CA ALA A 51 40.53 -7.06 7.92
C ALA A 51 40.76 -8.58 8.08
N THR A 52 41.98 -8.97 8.47
CA THR A 52 42.29 -10.39 8.73
C THR A 52 41.48 -10.96 9.89
N LYS A 53 41.18 -12.27 9.87
CA LYS A 53 40.43 -12.93 10.95
C LYS A 53 41.07 -12.73 12.33
N ALA A 54 42.41 -12.77 12.39
CA ALA A 54 43.15 -12.52 13.64
C ALA A 54 42.94 -11.09 14.18
N ALA A 55 42.83 -10.09 13.29
CA ALA A 55 42.55 -8.72 13.68
C ALA A 55 41.10 -8.52 14.17
N ARG A 56 40.14 -9.29 13.65
CA ARG A 56 38.73 -9.25 14.09
C ARG A 56 38.54 -9.91 15.45
N ASP A 57 39.11 -11.10 15.63
CA ASP A 57 39.01 -11.86 16.87
C ASP A 57 39.84 -11.21 18.01
N GLY A 58 40.91 -10.49 17.66
CA GLY A 58 41.77 -9.75 18.60
C GLY A 58 41.37 -8.29 18.84
N ALA A 59 40.21 -7.85 18.36
CA ALA A 59 39.78 -6.46 18.46
C ALA A 59 39.61 -6.04 19.93
N LEU A 60 40.30 -4.97 20.32
CA LEU A 60 40.26 -4.46 21.68
C LEU A 60 38.90 -3.80 22.01
N PRO A 61 38.48 -3.80 23.29
CA PRO A 61 37.31 -3.05 23.73
C PRO A 61 37.43 -1.56 23.36
N GLY A 62 36.39 -1.00 22.75
CA GLY A 62 36.36 0.40 22.30
C GLY A 62 37.01 0.66 20.94
N SER A 63 37.51 -0.37 20.24
CA SER A 63 37.94 -0.23 18.84
C SER A 63 36.73 -0.07 17.90
N SER A 64 36.90 0.71 16.83
CA SER A 64 35.88 0.87 15.79
C SER A 64 35.49 -0.47 15.16
N LEU A 65 36.48 -1.34 14.95
CA LEU A 65 36.27 -2.67 14.35
C LEU A 65 35.41 -3.61 15.22
N LEU A 66 35.43 -3.44 16.55
CA LEU A 66 34.52 -4.17 17.45
C LEU A 66 33.11 -3.56 17.45
N ALA A 67 33.01 -2.23 17.34
CA ALA A 67 31.72 -1.54 17.21
C ALA A 67 31.00 -1.93 15.92
N ASP A 68 31.72 -1.94 14.79
CA ASP A 68 31.20 -2.35 13.49
C ASP A 68 30.69 -3.80 13.52
N GLN A 69 31.43 -4.72 14.16
CA GLN A 69 30.99 -6.10 14.36
C GLN A 69 29.71 -6.21 15.22
N SER A 70 29.61 -5.38 16.26
CA SER A 70 28.40 -5.29 17.08
C SER A 70 27.21 -4.80 16.26
N ASP A 71 27.41 -3.78 15.43
CA ASP A 71 26.37 -3.20 14.57
C ASP A 71 25.90 -4.21 13.51
N LEU A 72 26.82 -4.98 12.91
CA LEU A 72 26.50 -6.08 12.01
C LEU A 72 25.64 -7.18 12.66
N ALA A 73 25.78 -7.40 13.97
CA ALA A 73 24.99 -8.39 14.70
C ALA A 73 23.63 -7.83 15.15
N ALA A 74 23.60 -6.57 15.59
CA ALA A 74 22.43 -5.97 16.20
C ALA A 74 21.43 -5.41 15.17
N ILE A 75 21.92 -4.76 14.12
CA ILE A 75 21.07 -4.03 13.16
C ILE A 75 20.16 -4.96 12.33
N PRO A 76 20.65 -6.10 11.77
CA PRO A 76 19.78 -7.00 11.01
C PRO A 76 18.63 -7.57 11.84
N LEU A 77 18.84 -7.73 13.15
CA LEU A 77 17.88 -8.34 14.08
C LEU A 77 16.53 -7.61 14.10
N TRP A 78 16.56 -6.28 13.99
CA TRP A 78 15.34 -5.44 14.00
C TRP A 78 14.98 -4.88 12.63
N VAL A 79 15.96 -4.69 11.72
CA VAL A 79 15.68 -4.25 10.35
C VAL A 79 14.88 -5.28 9.57
N GLN A 80 15.14 -6.57 9.80
CA GLN A 80 14.37 -7.66 9.16
C GLN A 80 12.86 -7.58 9.47
N PRO A 81 12.41 -7.61 10.74
CA PRO A 81 10.98 -7.47 11.05
C PRO A 81 10.42 -6.09 10.64
N PHE A 82 11.23 -5.03 10.67
CA PHE A 82 10.80 -3.70 10.22
C PHE A 82 10.49 -3.64 8.71
N THR A 83 11.26 -4.37 7.90
CA THR A 83 11.00 -4.49 6.45
C THR A 83 9.68 -5.21 6.20
N PHE A 84 9.41 -6.30 6.94
CA PHE A 84 8.14 -7.01 6.85
C PHE A 84 6.95 -6.15 7.28
N LEU A 85 7.13 -5.28 8.28
CA LEU A 85 6.12 -4.30 8.66
C LEU A 85 5.81 -3.37 7.47
N GLY A 86 6.83 -2.80 6.82
CA GLY A 86 6.66 -1.94 5.65
C GLY A 86 5.92 -2.63 4.49
N ILE A 87 6.29 -3.87 4.19
CA ILE A 87 5.61 -4.68 3.15
C ILE A 87 4.16 -4.95 3.54
N SER A 88 3.88 -5.29 4.79
CA SER A 88 2.50 -5.55 5.24
C SER A 88 1.62 -4.30 5.12
N ILE A 89 2.16 -3.11 5.42
CA ILE A 89 1.46 -1.83 5.27
C ILE A 89 1.21 -1.52 3.78
N LEU A 90 2.17 -1.80 2.89
CA LEU A 90 1.98 -1.67 1.45
C LEU A 90 0.85 -2.57 0.95
N VAL A 91 0.86 -3.85 1.35
CA VAL A 91 -0.18 -4.81 0.99
C VAL A 91 -1.54 -4.33 1.52
N ALA A 92 -1.62 -3.88 2.78
CA ALA A 92 -2.84 -3.32 3.36
C ALA A 92 -3.34 -2.08 2.58
N GLY A 93 -2.44 -1.20 2.14
CA GLY A 93 -2.75 -0.06 1.28
C GLY A 93 -3.38 -0.50 -0.05
N ILE A 94 -2.81 -1.52 -0.70
CA ILE A 94 -3.34 -2.09 -1.95
C ILE A 94 -4.74 -2.69 -1.74
N PHE A 95 -4.94 -3.47 -0.67
CA PHE A 95 -6.27 -4.00 -0.33
C PHE A 95 -7.30 -2.89 -0.09
N THR A 96 -6.87 -1.79 0.51
CA THR A 96 -7.71 -0.62 0.72
C THR A 96 -8.12 0.00 -0.63
N VAL A 97 -7.26 0.02 -1.64
CA VAL A 97 -7.67 0.49 -2.99
C VAL A 97 -8.76 -0.40 -3.58
N PHE A 98 -8.56 -1.73 -3.56
CA PHE A 98 -9.55 -2.67 -4.10
C PHE A 98 -10.90 -2.58 -3.41
N TRP A 99 -10.91 -2.47 -2.08
CA TRP A 99 -12.14 -2.28 -1.32
C TRP A 99 -12.90 -1.02 -1.77
N GLY A 100 -12.17 0.06 -2.02
CA GLY A 100 -12.76 1.34 -2.44
C GLY A 100 -13.31 1.28 -3.84
N LEU A 101 -12.62 0.58 -4.73
CA LEU A 101 -13.09 0.31 -6.08
C LEU A 101 -14.37 -0.54 -6.07
N LEU A 102 -14.42 -1.61 -5.27
CA LEU A 102 -15.64 -2.43 -5.17
C LEU A 102 -16.82 -1.63 -4.64
N ARG A 103 -16.57 -0.75 -3.67
CA ARG A 103 -17.60 0.13 -3.11
C ARG A 103 -18.09 1.14 -4.13
N SER A 104 -17.19 1.82 -4.84
CA SER A 104 -17.57 2.80 -5.87
C SER A 104 -18.34 2.15 -7.02
N LEU A 105 -17.96 0.93 -7.42
CA LEU A 105 -18.71 0.16 -8.41
C LEU A 105 -20.10 -0.23 -7.92
N ARG A 106 -20.27 -0.58 -6.65
CA ARG A 106 -21.59 -0.89 -6.06
C ARG A 106 -22.48 0.36 -6.06
N GLU A 107 -21.93 1.50 -5.67
CA GLU A 107 -22.66 2.78 -5.66
C GLU A 107 -23.06 3.22 -7.08
N ALA A 108 -22.13 3.11 -8.05
CA ALA A 108 -22.39 3.43 -9.46
C ALA A 108 -23.46 2.52 -10.08
N ARG A 109 -23.42 1.20 -9.79
CA ARG A 109 -24.46 0.26 -10.24
C ARG A 109 -25.82 0.52 -9.59
N GLY A 110 -25.84 0.88 -8.31
CA GLY A 110 -27.07 1.25 -7.59
C GLY A 110 -27.74 2.47 -8.22
N ALA A 111 -26.95 3.51 -8.52
CA ALA A 111 -27.44 4.70 -9.22
C ALA A 111 -28.04 4.38 -10.60
N ALA A 112 -27.35 3.56 -11.40
CA ALA A 112 -27.82 3.18 -12.73
C ALA A 112 -29.13 2.35 -12.69
N LEU A 113 -29.29 1.47 -11.69
CA LEU A 113 -30.52 0.70 -11.50
C LEU A 113 -31.71 1.60 -11.14
N VAL A 114 -31.52 2.57 -10.24
CA VAL A 114 -32.58 3.51 -9.86
C VAL A 114 -33.09 4.30 -11.06
N GLU A 115 -32.20 4.66 -12.00
CA GLU A 115 -32.58 5.37 -13.23
C GLU A 115 -33.29 4.45 -14.24
N ALA A 116 -32.86 3.19 -14.36
CA ALA A 116 -33.44 2.24 -15.31
C ALA A 116 -34.83 1.71 -14.88
N VAL A 117 -35.10 1.58 -13.58
CA VAL A 117 -36.37 1.06 -13.03
C VAL A 117 -37.62 1.79 -13.58
N PRO A 118 -37.74 3.13 -13.56
CA PRO A 118 -38.93 3.80 -14.07
C PRO A 118 -39.12 3.63 -15.58
N LEU A 119 -38.02 3.55 -16.36
CA LEU A 119 -38.07 3.32 -17.80
C LEU A 119 -38.56 1.90 -18.13
N LEU A 120 -38.09 0.90 -17.37
CA LEU A 120 -38.55 -0.48 -17.50
C LEU A 120 -40.03 -0.62 -17.15
N LEU A 121 -40.50 0.09 -16.11
CA LEU A 121 -41.91 0.11 -15.75
C LEU A 121 -42.77 0.74 -16.85
N GLN A 122 -42.35 1.87 -17.43
CA GLN A 122 -43.05 2.47 -18.58
C GLN A 122 -43.06 1.56 -19.81
N GLN A 123 -41.94 0.90 -20.11
CA GLN A 123 -41.87 -0.04 -21.23
C GLN A 123 -42.78 -1.26 -21.00
N SER A 124 -42.87 -1.77 -19.77
CA SER A 124 -43.78 -2.86 -19.40
C SER A 124 -45.25 -2.46 -19.51
N ALA A 125 -45.58 -1.20 -19.16
CA ALA A 125 -46.94 -0.67 -19.25
C ALA A 125 -47.39 -0.47 -20.71
N ASN A 126 -46.44 -0.20 -21.61
CA ASN A 126 -46.67 0.00 -23.05
C ASN A 126 -46.45 -1.26 -23.89
N ALA A 127 -46.11 -2.40 -23.28
CA ALA A 127 -45.94 -3.65 -24.01
C ALA A 127 -47.31 -4.12 -24.53
N PRO A 128 -47.47 -4.39 -25.84
CA PRO A 128 -48.72 -4.95 -26.36
C PRO A 128 -48.95 -6.29 -25.67
N LYS A 129 -50.11 -6.45 -25.01
CA LYS A 129 -50.52 -7.73 -24.44
C LYS A 129 -50.48 -8.76 -25.56
N GLY A 130 -49.68 -9.82 -25.37
CA GLY A 130 -49.49 -10.88 -26.35
C GLY A 130 -50.84 -11.34 -26.90
N GLY A 131 -50.88 -11.48 -28.22
CA GLY A 131 -52.06 -11.91 -28.95
C GLY A 131 -52.61 -13.23 -28.41
N GLU A 132 -53.90 -13.19 -28.11
CA GLU A 132 -54.80 -14.32 -28.30
C GLU A 132 -55.10 -14.49 -29.79
#